data_AF-A0A535V811-F1
#
_entry.id   AF-A0A535V811-F1
#
_cell.length_a   1.000
_cell.length_b   1.000
_cell.length_c   1.000
_cell.angle_alpha   90.00
_cell.angle_beta   90.00
_cell.angle_gamma   90.00
#
_symmetry.space_group_name_H-M   'P 1'
#
loop_
_entity.id
_entity.type
_entity.pdbx_description
1 polymer ?
#
loop_
_entity_poly.entity_id
_entity_poly.type
_entity_poly.pdbx_seq_one_letter_code
_entity_poly.pdbx_strand_id
1 'polypeptide(L)'
;MGTMYSNPVRLWTAGHGTLSAEAFAALLRDAGVDHLVDVRTAPGSRRHPHFARAAMEDWLPAAGIAYRWERDLGGFRRSDPGSPNTALRDPAFRGYADHMRNPRFGVALEGVLTEAASAPTVVMCSESLWWRCHRRLIADAAALLAGAEVVHLLHDGRLEPHRPTDGVRREGALLVYDRGAAELPLDDGGGRRPEGGARLELPVPPPVAVLLPRGHQVDASLQEADADDQDGAAEEQPAEAEGQGPRTGGQGDDPGASEGQELRPPELPPLS
;
A
#
# COMPACT_ATOMS: atom_id res chain seq x y z
N MET A 1 4.78 18.22 40.29
CA MET A 1 3.66 17.55 39.60
C MET A 1 4.15 17.15 38.22
N GLY A 2 4.57 15.90 38.04
CA GLY A 2 4.99 15.39 36.73
C GLY A 2 3.77 15.14 35.88
N THR A 3 3.68 15.76 34.71
CA THR A 3 2.64 15.49 33.72
C THR A 3 2.75 14.02 33.34
N MET A 4 1.70 13.24 33.60
CA MET A 4 1.62 11.85 33.15
C MET A 4 1.75 11.84 31.63
N TYR A 5 2.77 11.16 31.13
CA TYR A 5 3.00 10.94 29.72
C TYR A 5 1.83 10.10 29.22
N SER A 6 0.91 10.70 28.46
CA SER A 6 -0.02 9.90 27.66
C SER A 6 0.83 9.00 26.78
N ASN A 7 0.65 7.67 26.89
CA ASN A 7 1.32 6.75 25.99
C ASN A 7 1.03 7.19 24.55
N PRO A 8 2.06 7.25 23.68
CA PRO A 8 1.84 7.57 22.29
C PRO A 8 0.86 6.55 21.68
N VAL A 9 -0.05 7.02 20.82
CA VAL A 9 -0.93 6.15 20.03
C VAL A 9 -0.04 5.21 19.21
N ARG A 10 -0.31 3.91 19.25
CA ARG A 10 0.44 2.92 18.47
C ARG A 10 -0.33 2.54 17.22
N LEU A 11 0.33 2.61 16.07
CA LEU A 11 -0.22 2.19 14.77
C LEU A 11 0.62 1.05 14.19
N TRP A 12 -0.01 -0.08 13.91
CA TRP A 12 0.64 -1.15 13.17
C TRP A 12 0.51 -0.94 11.67
N THR A 13 1.43 -1.55 10.93
CA THR A 13 1.33 -1.58 9.47
C THR A 13 1.64 -2.98 8.96
N ALA A 14 0.87 -3.51 8.01
CA ALA A 14 1.09 -4.85 7.45
C ALA A 14 0.89 -4.90 5.93
N GLY A 15 1.63 -5.78 5.27
CA GLY A 15 1.48 -6.06 3.84
C GLY A 15 0.86 -7.43 3.66
N HIS A 16 -0.16 -7.57 2.82
CA HIS A 16 -0.72 -8.90 2.60
C HIS A 16 0.21 -9.79 1.77
N GLY A 17 0.98 -9.20 0.84
CA GLY A 17 1.90 -9.93 -0.02
C GLY A 17 1.20 -11.07 -0.76
N THR A 18 1.76 -12.26 -0.65
CA THR A 18 1.23 -13.50 -1.24
C THR A 18 0.69 -14.48 -0.18
N LEU A 19 0.41 -14.03 1.05
CA LEU A 19 -0.15 -14.91 2.09
C LEU A 19 -1.52 -15.44 1.69
N SER A 20 -1.90 -16.58 2.25
CA SER A 20 -3.31 -17.00 2.26
C SER A 20 -4.11 -16.14 3.25
N ALA A 21 -5.45 -16.21 3.16
CA ALA A 21 -6.32 -15.53 4.13
C ALA A 21 -6.06 -16.06 5.56
N GLU A 22 -5.91 -17.37 5.72
CA GLU A 22 -5.69 -18.03 7.01
C GLU A 22 -4.35 -17.61 7.63
N ALA A 23 -3.28 -17.60 6.83
CA ALA A 23 -1.96 -17.20 7.30
C ALA A 23 -1.92 -15.72 7.68
N PHE A 24 -2.58 -14.86 6.91
CA PHE A 24 -2.67 -13.44 7.24
C PHE A 24 -3.55 -13.18 8.46
N ALA A 25 -4.69 -13.87 8.59
CA ALA A 25 -5.54 -13.82 9.78
C ALA A 25 -4.80 -14.29 11.04
N ALA A 26 -4.00 -15.36 10.94
CA ALA A 26 -3.15 -15.82 12.05
C ALA A 26 -2.12 -14.76 12.43
N LEU A 27 -1.41 -14.20 11.45
CA LEU A 27 -0.42 -13.14 11.67
C LEU A 27 -1.00 -11.93 12.41
N LEU A 28 -2.20 -11.48 12.01
CA LEU A 28 -2.88 -10.35 12.66
C LEU A 28 -3.33 -10.69 14.09
N ARG A 29 -3.90 -11.88 14.31
CA ARG A 29 -4.33 -12.33 15.64
C ARG A 29 -3.16 -12.52 16.60
N ASP A 30 -2.06 -13.10 16.14
CA ASP A 30 -0.85 -13.31 16.94
C ASP A 30 -0.22 -11.97 17.36
N ALA A 31 -0.38 -10.94 16.53
CA ALA A 31 0.01 -9.57 16.86
C ALA A 31 -1.00 -8.81 17.73
N GLY A 32 -2.17 -9.41 18.03
CA GLY A 32 -3.24 -8.79 18.81
C GLY A 32 -3.94 -7.64 18.09
N VAL A 33 -4.04 -7.70 16.76
CA VAL A 33 -4.75 -6.70 15.95
C VAL A 33 -6.25 -6.96 15.99
N ASP A 34 -7.02 -5.94 16.32
CA ASP A 34 -8.49 -5.99 16.34
C ASP A 34 -9.11 -5.32 15.10
N HIS A 35 -8.42 -4.33 14.52
CA HIS A 35 -8.93 -3.52 13.42
C HIS A 35 -7.94 -3.46 12.25
N LEU A 36 -8.42 -3.74 11.03
CA LEU A 36 -7.67 -3.57 9.79
C LEU A 36 -8.27 -2.45 8.93
N VAL A 37 -7.43 -1.46 8.64
CA VAL A 37 -7.72 -0.39 7.69
C VAL A 37 -6.99 -0.67 6.37
N ASP A 38 -7.74 -1.01 5.34
CA ASP A 38 -7.23 -1.20 3.99
C ASP A 38 -7.00 0.15 3.31
N VAL A 39 -5.76 0.43 2.95
CA VAL A 39 -5.35 1.70 2.32
C VAL A 39 -5.00 1.52 0.83
N ARG A 40 -5.46 0.43 0.19
CA ARG A 40 -5.27 0.23 -1.25
C ARG A 40 -6.21 1.14 -2.04
N THR A 41 -5.71 1.72 -3.14
CA THR A 41 -6.52 2.61 -4.01
C THR A 41 -7.68 1.88 -4.66
N ALA A 42 -7.44 0.64 -5.07
CA ALA A 42 -8.45 -0.26 -5.62
C ALA A 42 -8.23 -1.62 -4.95
N PRO A 43 -8.99 -1.97 -3.90
CA PRO A 43 -8.84 -3.22 -3.16
C PRO A 43 -9.47 -4.41 -3.91
N GLY A 44 -9.35 -4.45 -5.23
CA GLY A 44 -9.65 -5.62 -6.05
C GLY A 44 -8.39 -6.41 -6.32
N SER A 45 -8.50 -7.73 -6.51
CA SER A 45 -7.35 -8.54 -6.91
C SER A 45 -7.79 -9.78 -7.66
N ARG A 46 -7.39 -9.90 -8.93
CA ARG A 46 -7.56 -11.15 -9.71
C ARG A 46 -6.58 -12.23 -9.25
N ARG A 47 -5.37 -11.84 -8.86
CA ARG A 47 -4.28 -12.76 -8.49
C ARG A 47 -4.45 -13.32 -7.08
N HIS A 48 -5.04 -12.54 -6.18
CA HIS A 48 -5.31 -12.93 -4.80
C HIS A 48 -6.77 -12.60 -4.45
N PRO A 49 -7.75 -13.37 -4.95
CA PRO A 49 -9.17 -13.07 -4.79
C PRO A 49 -9.62 -12.97 -3.33
N HIS A 50 -8.98 -13.68 -2.41
CA HIS A 50 -9.23 -13.60 -0.98
C HIS A 50 -8.85 -12.24 -0.37
N PHE A 51 -8.00 -11.46 -1.04
CA PHE A 51 -7.74 -10.06 -0.68
C PHE A 51 -8.57 -9.07 -1.50
N ALA A 52 -9.55 -9.51 -2.31
CA ALA A 52 -10.54 -8.59 -2.82
C ALA A 52 -11.40 -8.07 -1.65
N ARG A 53 -11.78 -6.79 -1.70
CA ARG A 53 -12.55 -6.11 -0.65
C ARG A 53 -13.76 -6.92 -0.20
N ALA A 54 -14.59 -7.38 -1.13
CA ALA A 54 -15.78 -8.17 -0.81
C ALA A 54 -15.45 -9.44 -0.01
N ALA A 55 -14.38 -10.14 -0.37
CA ALA A 55 -13.95 -11.31 0.40
C ALA A 55 -13.46 -10.93 1.81
N MET A 56 -12.70 -9.83 1.91
CA MET A 56 -12.17 -9.34 3.18
C MET A 56 -13.26 -8.83 4.13
N GLU A 57 -14.33 -8.25 3.59
CA GLU A 57 -15.52 -7.85 4.36
C GLU A 57 -16.20 -9.06 5.03
N ASP A 58 -16.03 -10.27 4.49
CA ASP A 58 -16.57 -11.49 5.07
C ASP A 58 -15.58 -12.19 6.03
N TRP A 59 -14.36 -12.50 5.57
CA TRP A 59 -13.49 -13.40 6.32
C TRP A 59 -12.74 -12.73 7.47
N LEU A 60 -12.47 -11.42 7.42
CA LEU A 60 -11.82 -10.72 8.55
C LEU A 60 -12.73 -10.68 9.78
N PRO A 61 -14.01 -10.26 9.69
CA PRO A 61 -14.91 -10.32 10.83
C PRO A 61 -15.12 -11.74 11.36
N ALA A 62 -15.18 -12.75 10.47
CA ALA A 62 -15.24 -14.15 10.88
C ALA A 62 -13.99 -14.60 11.66
N ALA A 63 -12.84 -13.97 11.41
CA ALA A 63 -11.60 -14.16 12.17
C ALA A 63 -11.50 -13.26 13.42
N GLY A 64 -12.54 -12.47 13.74
CA GLY A 64 -12.57 -11.55 14.88
C GLY A 64 -11.88 -10.20 14.64
N ILE A 65 -11.64 -9.82 13.38
CA ILE A 65 -10.94 -8.58 13.01
C ILE A 65 -11.91 -7.67 12.26
N ALA A 66 -12.12 -6.46 12.74
CA ALA A 66 -12.92 -5.45 12.04
C ALA A 66 -12.21 -5.00 10.75
N TYR A 67 -12.97 -4.79 9.67
CA TYR A 67 -12.45 -4.32 8.39
C TYR A 67 -13.07 -2.98 8.01
N ARG A 68 -12.23 -2.06 7.56
CA ARG A 68 -12.64 -0.81 6.91
C ARG A 68 -11.73 -0.48 5.75
N TRP A 69 -12.29 0.07 4.68
CA TRP A 69 -11.52 0.61 3.56
C TRP A 69 -11.40 2.13 3.66
N GLU A 70 -10.17 2.65 3.57
CA GLU A 70 -9.86 4.07 3.62
C GLU A 70 -9.19 4.54 2.32
N ARG A 71 -10.02 4.90 1.34
CA ARG A 71 -9.58 5.24 -0.02
C ARG A 71 -8.72 6.51 -0.09
N ASP A 72 -8.88 7.42 0.88
CA ASP A 72 -8.15 8.70 0.88
C ASP A 72 -6.68 8.50 1.31
N LEU A 73 -6.32 7.36 1.87
CA LEU A 73 -4.94 6.92 2.09
C LEU A 73 -4.38 6.05 0.95
N GLY A 74 -5.18 5.84 -0.11
CA GLY A 74 -4.85 5.10 -1.32
C GLY A 74 -3.57 5.54 -2.03
N GLY A 75 -2.73 4.57 -2.43
CA GLY A 75 -1.58 4.77 -3.32
C GLY A 75 -1.90 5.21 -4.76
N PHE A 76 -0.97 4.94 -5.69
CA PHE A 76 -1.11 5.24 -7.13
C PHE A 76 -1.52 6.70 -7.41
N ARG A 77 -0.67 7.63 -6.98
CA ARG A 77 -0.86 9.07 -7.15
C ARG A 77 0.12 9.61 -8.17
N ARG A 78 -0.30 10.58 -8.97
CA ARG A 78 0.54 11.24 -9.97
C ARG A 78 1.29 12.40 -9.32
N SER A 79 2.58 12.52 -9.63
CA SER A 79 3.40 13.65 -9.18
C SER A 79 2.99 14.94 -9.88
N ASP A 80 2.99 16.03 -9.13
CA ASP A 80 2.92 17.38 -9.69
C ASP A 80 4.28 17.75 -10.30
N PRO A 81 4.34 18.35 -11.51
CA PRO A 81 5.58 18.90 -12.06
C PRO A 81 6.32 19.86 -11.12
N GLY A 82 5.60 20.60 -10.29
CA GLY A 82 6.13 21.53 -9.29
C GLY A 82 6.32 20.92 -7.90
N SER A 83 6.35 19.59 -7.79
CA SER A 83 6.44 18.90 -6.50
C SER A 83 7.64 19.38 -5.66
N PRO A 84 7.42 19.78 -4.40
CA PRO A 84 8.51 20.14 -3.49
C PRO A 84 9.27 18.91 -2.96
N ASN A 85 8.80 17.69 -3.25
CA ASN A 85 9.30 16.45 -2.68
C ASN A 85 10.47 15.87 -3.50
N THR A 86 11.51 16.68 -3.68
CA THR A 86 12.64 16.42 -4.59
C THR A 86 13.56 15.28 -4.17
N ALA A 87 13.63 14.95 -2.87
CA ALA A 87 14.43 13.83 -2.35
C ALA A 87 13.81 12.46 -2.67
N LEU A 88 12.50 12.40 -2.95
CA LEU A 88 11.83 11.20 -3.45
C LEU A 88 12.12 11.04 -4.95
N ARG A 89 13.07 10.17 -5.27
CA ARG A 89 13.51 9.90 -6.65
C ARG A 89 12.44 9.20 -7.50
N ASP A 90 11.69 8.30 -6.88
CA ASP A 90 10.63 7.55 -7.55
C ASP A 90 9.38 8.44 -7.72
N PRO A 91 8.87 8.61 -8.97
CA PRO A 91 7.71 9.46 -9.24
C PRO A 91 6.42 9.04 -8.51
N ALA A 92 6.21 7.75 -8.25
CA ALA A 92 5.03 7.26 -7.55
C ALA A 92 5.05 7.66 -6.07
N PHE A 93 6.22 7.58 -5.43
CA PHE A 93 6.40 8.08 -4.07
C PHE A 93 6.26 9.60 -3.99
N ARG A 94 6.84 10.32 -4.96
CA ARG A 94 6.70 11.78 -5.06
C ARG A 94 5.24 12.20 -5.20
N GLY A 95 4.50 11.56 -6.10
CA GLY A 95 3.07 11.80 -6.27
C GLY A 95 2.25 11.44 -5.03
N TYR A 96 2.64 10.42 -4.28
CA TYR A 96 1.99 10.14 -3.01
C TYR A 96 2.26 11.24 -1.98
N ALA A 97 3.51 11.72 -1.87
CA ALA A 97 3.86 12.83 -0.99
C ALA A 97 3.15 14.15 -1.37
N ASP A 98 2.88 14.38 -2.66
CA ASP A 98 2.05 15.50 -3.12
C ASP A 98 0.60 15.34 -2.65
N HIS A 99 0.03 14.13 -2.79
CA HIS A 99 -1.31 13.80 -2.31
C HIS A 99 -1.47 13.99 -0.80
N MET A 100 -0.43 13.74 0.01
CA MET A 100 -0.46 13.95 1.46
C MET A 100 -0.72 15.41 1.87
N ARG A 101 -0.56 16.37 0.95
CA ARG A 101 -0.90 17.78 1.18
C ARG A 101 -2.39 18.07 1.05
N ASN A 102 -3.17 17.14 0.49
CA ASN A 102 -4.62 17.28 0.37
C ASN A 102 -5.27 17.20 1.77
N PRO A 103 -6.18 18.12 2.15
CA PRO A 103 -6.87 18.06 3.44
C PRO A 103 -7.57 16.73 3.72
N ARG A 104 -8.07 16.03 2.69
CA ARG A 104 -8.69 14.71 2.82
C ARG A 104 -7.73 13.64 3.35
N PHE A 105 -6.45 13.72 3.00
CA PHE A 105 -5.43 12.83 3.58
C PHE A 105 -5.32 13.05 5.09
N GLY A 106 -5.28 14.31 5.53
CA GLY A 106 -5.21 14.66 6.94
C GLY A 106 -6.40 14.13 7.75
N VAL A 107 -7.61 14.33 7.25
CA VAL A 107 -8.85 13.81 7.87
C VAL A 107 -8.83 12.28 7.95
N ALA A 108 -8.43 11.60 6.88
CA ALA A 108 -8.35 10.14 6.85
C ALA A 108 -7.31 9.60 7.84
N LEU A 109 -6.13 10.23 7.92
CA LEU A 109 -5.09 9.85 8.87
C LEU A 109 -5.53 10.07 10.33
N GLU A 110 -6.19 11.20 10.62
CA GLU A 110 -6.76 11.46 11.95
C GLU A 110 -7.80 10.41 12.34
N GLY A 111 -8.67 10.01 11.42
CA GLY A 111 -9.63 8.92 11.63
C GLY A 111 -8.95 7.61 12.01
N VAL A 112 -7.90 7.21 11.27
CA VAL A 112 -7.11 6.02 11.58
C VAL A 112 -6.43 6.11 12.95
N LEU A 113 -5.88 7.27 13.31
CA LEU A 113 -5.21 7.45 14.60
C LEU A 113 -6.19 7.49 15.77
N THR A 114 -7.41 7.99 15.57
CA THR A 114 -8.49 7.92 16.56
C THR A 114 -8.93 6.48 16.80
N GLU A 115 -9.02 5.68 15.73
CA GLU A 115 -9.27 4.25 15.80
C GLU A 115 -8.15 3.52 16.56
N ALA A 116 -6.90 3.80 16.21
CA ALA A 116 -5.71 3.24 16.85
C ALA A 116 -5.55 3.63 18.33
N ALA A 117 -6.09 4.78 18.73
CA ALA A 117 -6.13 5.20 20.13
C ALA A 117 -7.14 4.39 20.97
N SER A 118 -8.12 3.77 20.30
CA SER A 118 -9.23 3.05 20.94
C SER A 118 -9.04 1.53 20.90
N ALA A 119 -8.43 1.00 19.85
CA ALA A 119 -8.18 -0.43 19.66
C ALA A 119 -6.87 -0.67 18.88
N PRO A 120 -6.25 -1.86 19.00
CA PRO A 120 -5.11 -2.25 18.16
C PRO A 120 -5.45 -2.22 16.66
N THR A 121 -4.94 -1.21 15.96
CA THR A 121 -5.25 -0.98 14.53
C THR A 121 -4.02 -1.18 13.64
N VAL A 122 -4.23 -1.86 12.51
CA VAL A 122 -3.25 -2.01 11.44
C VAL A 122 -3.69 -1.29 10.16
N VAL A 123 -2.80 -0.50 9.54
CA VAL A 123 -2.98 -0.08 8.14
C VAL A 123 -2.36 -1.11 7.20
N MET A 124 -3.10 -1.51 6.16
CA MET A 124 -2.73 -2.61 5.28
C MET A 124 -2.66 -2.21 3.80
N CYS A 125 -1.64 -2.70 3.11
CA CYS A 125 -1.56 -2.63 1.65
C CYS A 125 -1.05 -3.96 1.04
N SER A 126 -0.84 -4.01 -0.28
CA SER A 126 -0.46 -5.24 -0.98
C SER A 126 1.01 -5.66 -0.87
N GLU A 127 1.93 -4.71 -0.80
CA GLU A 127 3.37 -4.98 -0.78
C GLU A 127 3.81 -5.52 0.58
N SER A 128 4.64 -6.57 0.62
CA SER A 128 5.17 -7.12 1.86
C SER A 128 6.16 -6.18 2.53
N LEU A 129 7.04 -5.56 1.74
CA LEU A 129 8.11 -4.69 2.23
C LEU A 129 7.60 -3.26 2.42
N TRP A 130 7.40 -2.85 3.68
CA TRP A 130 6.81 -1.55 4.02
C TRP A 130 7.54 -0.37 3.38
N TRP A 131 8.86 -0.45 3.18
CA TRP A 131 9.67 0.62 2.58
C TRP A 131 9.54 0.74 1.05
N ARG A 132 8.94 -0.24 0.37
CA ARG A 132 8.72 -0.26 -1.10
C ARG A 132 7.33 0.21 -1.52
N CYS A 133 6.50 0.64 -0.57
CA CYS A 133 5.14 1.09 -0.86
C CYS A 133 4.78 2.39 -0.12
N HIS A 134 3.63 2.95 -0.50
CA HIS A 134 3.08 4.19 0.07
C HIS A 134 2.87 4.14 1.58
N ARG A 135 2.77 2.94 2.18
CA ARG A 135 2.62 2.75 3.62
C ARG A 135 3.78 3.34 4.41
N ARG A 136 4.99 3.42 3.82
CA ARG A 136 6.13 4.14 4.38
C ARG A 136 5.80 5.61 4.67
N LEU A 137 5.10 6.27 3.75
CA LEU A 137 4.80 7.70 3.83
C LEU A 137 3.59 7.97 4.75
N ILE A 138 2.65 7.02 4.85
CA ILE A 138 1.63 7.04 5.91
C ILE A 138 2.31 6.95 7.28
N ALA A 139 3.28 6.05 7.43
CA ALA A 139 4.03 5.89 8.67
C ALA A 139 4.84 7.15 9.04
N ASP A 140 5.47 7.80 8.05
CA ASP A 140 6.13 9.10 8.24
C ASP A 140 5.15 10.14 8.80
N ALA A 141 3.95 10.23 8.21
CA ALA A 141 2.93 11.18 8.65
C ALA A 141 2.43 10.90 10.07
N ALA A 142 2.08 9.64 10.36
CA ALA A 142 1.63 9.24 11.69
C ALA A 142 2.70 9.53 12.76
N ALA A 143 3.96 9.21 12.48
CA ALA A 143 5.06 9.42 13.43
C ALA A 143 5.42 10.90 13.59
N LEU A 144 5.61 11.65 12.49
CA LEU A 144 6.18 13.00 12.53
C LEU A 144 5.13 14.10 12.73
N LEU A 145 3.89 13.89 12.27
CA LEU A 145 2.81 14.88 12.43
C LEU A 145 2.05 14.69 13.73
N ALA A 146 1.77 13.44 14.10
CA ALA A 146 0.95 13.09 15.27
C ALA A 146 1.71 12.49 16.46
N GLY A 147 3.00 12.17 16.30
CA GLY A 147 3.79 11.57 17.39
C GLY A 147 3.42 10.11 17.69
N ALA A 148 2.77 9.41 16.75
CA ALA A 148 2.39 8.02 16.92
C ALA A 148 3.61 7.09 16.92
N GLU A 149 3.56 6.05 17.74
CA GLU A 149 4.51 4.94 17.66
C GLU A 149 4.08 4.02 16.50
N VAL A 150 4.83 4.03 15.40
CA VAL A 150 4.51 3.19 14.23
C VAL A 150 5.38 1.94 14.22
N VAL A 151 4.74 0.78 14.07
CA VAL A 151 5.39 -0.54 14.07
C VAL A 151 4.98 -1.33 12.84
N HIS A 152 5.95 -1.84 12.09
CA HIS A 152 5.72 -2.67 10.92
C HIS A 152 5.67 -4.15 11.33
N LEU A 153 4.53 -4.80 11.09
CA LEU A 153 4.34 -6.23 11.26
C LEU A 153 4.77 -6.95 9.99
N LEU A 154 5.85 -7.74 10.10
CA LEU A 154 6.40 -8.53 9.01
C LEU A 154 5.74 -9.90 8.92
N HIS A 155 5.86 -10.54 7.75
CA HIS A 155 5.29 -11.87 7.45
C HIS A 155 5.77 -13.00 8.38
N ASP A 156 6.94 -12.85 9.01
CA ASP A 156 7.50 -13.79 9.98
C ASP A 156 7.08 -13.50 11.44
N GLY A 157 6.16 -12.55 11.64
CA GLY A 157 5.69 -12.12 12.96
C GLY A 157 6.60 -11.11 13.65
N ARG A 158 7.76 -10.77 13.07
CA ARG A 158 8.63 -9.74 13.65
C ARG A 158 7.98 -8.36 13.58
N LEU A 159 8.26 -7.57 14.61
CA LEU A 159 7.87 -6.17 14.72
C LEU A 159 9.09 -5.29 14.48
N GLU A 160 9.00 -4.39 13.51
CA GLU A 160 10.06 -3.42 13.21
C GLU A 160 9.57 -2.00 13.48
N PRO A 161 10.19 -1.24 14.40
CA PRO A 161 9.88 0.17 14.59
C PRO A 161 10.12 0.97 13.32
N HIS A 162 9.20 1.88 13.02
CA HIS A 162 9.31 2.75 11.86
C HIS A 162 10.53 3.68 11.99
N ARG A 163 11.25 3.84 10.87
CA ARG A 163 12.29 4.85 10.71
C ARG A 163 11.82 5.85 9.66
N PRO A 164 11.83 7.16 9.96
CA PRO A 164 11.44 8.17 9.00
C PRO A 164 12.24 8.08 7.70
N THR A 165 11.56 8.34 6.58
CA THR A 165 12.20 8.38 5.26
C THR A 165 13.32 9.42 5.22
N ASP A 166 14.48 9.06 4.69
CA ASP A 166 15.59 10.00 4.50
C ASP A 166 15.15 11.25 3.73
N GLY A 167 15.53 12.42 4.25
CA GLY A 167 15.21 13.70 3.63
C GLY A 167 13.84 14.28 4.00
N VAL A 168 13.03 13.58 4.79
CA VAL A 168 11.75 14.09 5.29
C VAL A 168 11.97 15.16 6.35
N ARG A 169 11.20 16.24 6.28
CA ARG A 169 11.07 17.24 7.34
C ARG A 169 9.63 17.66 7.52
N ARG A 170 9.31 18.12 8.73
CA ARG A 170 8.03 18.78 9.01
C ARG A 170 8.07 20.24 8.57
N GLU A 171 6.99 20.68 7.95
CA GLU A 171 6.73 22.08 7.58
C GLU A 171 5.32 22.44 8.07
N GLY A 172 5.24 22.98 9.29
CA GLY A 172 3.95 23.22 9.95
C GLY A 172 3.17 21.92 10.16
N ALA A 173 2.02 21.78 9.49
CA ALA A 173 1.17 20.60 9.52
C ALA A 173 1.42 19.61 8.38
N LEU A 174 2.42 19.86 7.54
CA LEU A 174 2.74 19.06 6.35
C LEU A 174 4.12 18.41 6.47
N LEU A 175 4.36 17.41 5.62
CA LEU A 175 5.68 16.84 5.38
C LEU A 175 6.22 17.29 4.02
N VAL A 176 7.53 17.51 3.96
CA VAL A 176 8.27 17.81 2.73
C VAL A 176 9.49 16.91 2.68
N TYR A 177 9.72 16.30 1.51
CA TYR A 177 10.87 15.42 1.27
C TYR A 177 11.86 16.12 0.35
N ASP A 178 12.62 17.08 0.87
CA ASP A 178 13.50 17.96 0.09
C ASP A 178 14.93 18.07 0.62
N ARG A 179 15.27 17.35 1.69
CA ARG A 179 16.62 17.33 2.25
C ARG A 179 17.42 16.16 1.69
N GLY A 180 18.70 16.37 1.44
CA GLY A 180 19.61 15.25 1.19
C GLY A 180 19.84 14.46 2.49
N ALA A 181 20.05 13.14 2.37
CA ALA A 181 21.17 12.57 3.14
C ALA A 181 22.37 13.43 2.75
N ALA A 182 23.08 14.05 3.70
CA ALA A 182 24.23 14.88 3.37
C ALA A 182 25.04 14.19 2.26
N GLU A 183 25.16 14.80 1.08
CA GLU A 183 26.21 14.43 0.17
C GLU A 183 27.48 14.67 0.96
N LEU A 184 28.06 13.60 1.51
CA LEU A 184 29.48 13.65 1.82
C LEU A 184 30.13 13.99 0.47
N PRO A 185 30.89 15.09 0.39
CA PRO A 185 31.72 15.31 -0.77
C PRO A 185 32.48 14.02 -1.01
N LEU A 186 32.44 13.52 -2.25
CA LEU A 186 33.38 12.48 -2.65
C LEU A 186 34.75 13.14 -2.55
N ASP A 187 35.40 12.96 -1.40
CA ASP A 187 36.77 13.39 -1.18
C ASP A 187 37.66 12.40 -1.93
N ASP A 188 38.14 12.84 -3.07
CA ASP A 188 39.25 12.28 -3.83
C ASP A 188 40.54 12.43 -3.01
N GLY A 189 40.68 11.62 -1.96
CA GLY A 189 41.89 11.64 -1.13
C GLY A 189 41.88 10.58 -0.05
N GLY A 190 42.79 9.60 -0.16
CA GLY A 190 42.89 8.47 0.77
C GLY A 190 43.03 8.86 2.25
N GLY A 191 42.18 8.26 3.09
CA GLY A 191 42.23 8.39 4.53
C GLY A 191 41.55 7.21 5.24
N ARG A 192 42.30 6.52 6.10
CA ARG A 192 41.94 5.35 6.91
C ARG A 192 40.60 5.52 7.65
N ARG A 193 39.73 4.48 7.61
CA ARG A 193 38.47 4.41 8.39
C ARG A 193 38.73 4.56 9.89
N PRO A 194 38.01 5.43 10.62
CA PRO A 194 37.88 5.31 12.07
C PRO A 194 36.76 4.32 12.39
N GLU A 195 37.04 3.37 13.27
CA GLU A 195 36.03 2.51 13.88
C GLU A 195 35.33 3.28 15.01
N GLY A 196 33.99 3.21 15.06
CA GLY A 196 33.18 3.73 16.18
C GLY A 196 32.25 4.89 15.82
N GLY A 197 31.15 4.60 15.13
CA GLY A 197 30.04 5.55 14.96
C GLY A 197 29.02 5.40 16.09
N ALA A 198 29.03 6.32 17.04
CA ALA A 198 28.00 6.41 18.07
C ALA A 198 26.63 6.72 17.44
N ARG A 199 25.61 6.00 17.90
CA ARG A 199 24.19 6.19 17.56
C ARG A 199 23.76 7.59 18.02
N LEU A 200 23.61 8.53 17.10
CA LEU A 200 22.90 9.79 17.37
C LEU A 200 21.42 9.47 17.50
N GLU A 201 20.96 9.33 18.74
CA GLU A 201 19.54 9.30 19.04
C GLU A 201 18.97 10.70 18.77
N LEU A 202 18.13 10.80 17.74
CA LEU A 202 17.37 12.01 17.48
C LEU A 202 16.30 12.14 18.56
N PRO A 203 16.16 13.31 19.22
CA PRO A 203 15.16 13.50 20.26
C PRO A 203 13.76 13.37 19.66
N VAL A 204 12.96 12.48 20.26
CA VAL A 204 11.52 12.41 19.99
C VAL A 204 10.90 13.73 20.48
N PRO A 205 10.29 14.55 19.60
CA PRO A 205 9.64 15.77 20.03
C PRO A 205 8.43 15.44 20.93
N PRO A 206 8.06 16.33 21.87
CA PRO A 206 6.91 16.08 22.72
C PRO A 206 5.62 15.96 21.89
N PRO A 207 4.67 15.12 22.30
CA PRO A 207 3.39 15.00 21.61
C PRO A 207 2.71 16.37 21.59
N VAL A 208 2.33 16.83 20.39
CA VAL A 208 1.39 17.94 20.25
C VAL A 208 0.03 17.38 20.66
N ALA A 209 -0.57 17.96 21.69
CA ALA A 209 -1.88 17.53 22.17
C ALA A 209 -2.89 17.59 21.01
N VAL A 210 -3.32 16.42 20.54
CA VAL A 210 -4.48 16.30 19.66
C VAL A 210 -5.68 16.65 20.53
N LEU A 211 -6.25 17.84 20.31
CA LEU A 211 -7.49 18.24 20.94
C LEU A 211 -8.62 17.44 20.28
N LEU A 212 -8.91 16.25 20.82
CA LEU A 212 -10.07 15.45 20.44
C LEU A 212 -11.34 16.30 20.63
N PRO A 213 -12.16 16.55 19.59
CA PRO A 213 -13.43 17.23 19.77
C PRO A 213 -14.34 16.37 20.65
N ARG A 214 -14.95 16.99 21.67
CA ARG A 214 -15.96 16.32 22.50
C ARG A 214 -17.14 15.94 21.61
N GLY A 215 -17.52 14.65 21.67
CA GLY A 215 -18.51 14.02 20.82
C GLY A 215 -19.78 14.85 20.64
N HIS A 216 -20.08 15.19 19.40
CA HIS A 216 -21.40 15.60 18.98
C HIS A 216 -22.13 14.32 18.57
N GLN A 217 -23.13 13.91 19.35
CA GLN A 217 -24.02 12.83 18.92
C GLN A 217 -24.80 13.32 17.70
N VAL A 218 -24.57 12.69 16.56
CA VAL A 218 -25.43 12.85 15.39
C VAL A 218 -26.54 11.81 15.47
N ASP A 219 -27.76 12.32 15.56
CA ASP A 219 -28.99 11.54 15.57
C ASP A 219 -29.16 10.86 14.20
N ALA A 220 -29.40 9.55 14.23
CA ALA A 220 -29.56 8.75 13.03
C ALA A 220 -31.03 8.80 12.59
N SER A 221 -31.35 9.59 11.58
CA SER A 221 -32.66 9.58 10.91
C SER A 221 -32.59 10.14 9.49
N LEU A 222 -32.69 9.24 8.48
CA LEU A 222 -33.28 9.43 7.14
C LEU A 222 -32.55 10.45 6.19
N GLN A 223 -32.45 10.31 4.87
CA GLN A 223 -33.13 9.51 3.84
C GLN A 223 -32.32 9.59 2.53
N GLU A 224 -32.61 8.66 1.62
CA GLU A 224 -32.04 8.44 0.28
C GLU A 224 -32.10 9.64 -0.69
N ALA A 225 -31.14 9.71 -1.63
CA ALA A 225 -31.37 10.13 -3.03
C ALA A 225 -30.14 9.83 -3.94
N ASP A 226 -30.43 9.10 -5.03
CA ASP A 226 -29.86 9.11 -6.40
C ASP A 226 -28.35 8.84 -6.61
N ALA A 227 -27.91 7.74 -7.25
CA ALA A 227 -28.09 7.27 -8.64
C ALA A 227 -27.18 7.97 -9.68
N ASP A 228 -26.50 7.11 -10.46
CA ASP A 228 -25.75 7.32 -11.71
C ASP A 228 -24.38 8.01 -11.70
N ASP A 229 -23.32 7.20 -11.89
CA ASP A 229 -22.37 7.40 -13.00
C ASP A 229 -21.69 6.05 -13.34
N GLN A 230 -21.93 5.54 -14.55
CA GLN A 230 -21.35 4.32 -15.10
C GLN A 230 -20.10 4.65 -15.95
N ASP A 231 -19.23 3.64 -16.01
CA ASP A 231 -18.27 3.32 -17.06
C ASP A 231 -16.97 4.11 -17.22
N GLY A 232 -15.89 3.34 -17.09
CA GLY A 232 -14.52 3.67 -17.47
C GLY A 232 -13.62 2.45 -17.39
N ALA A 233 -14.10 1.28 -17.85
CA ALA A 233 -13.25 0.11 -18.08
C ALA A 233 -12.41 0.37 -19.34
N ALA A 234 -11.11 0.61 -19.16
CA ALA A 234 -10.17 0.65 -20.26
C ALA A 234 -9.95 -0.77 -20.79
N GLU A 235 -10.55 -1.05 -21.95
CA GLU A 235 -10.38 -2.24 -22.75
C GLU A 235 -9.03 -2.17 -23.49
N GLU A 236 -8.06 -3.00 -23.12
CA GLU A 236 -6.81 -3.18 -23.86
C GLU A 236 -7.06 -4.11 -25.05
N GLN A 237 -6.99 -3.57 -26.27
CA GLN A 237 -7.00 -4.33 -27.52
C GLN A 237 -5.59 -4.88 -27.84
N PRO A 238 -5.47 -6.11 -28.35
CA PRO A 238 -4.19 -6.65 -28.80
C PRO A 238 -3.82 -6.12 -30.19
N ALA A 239 -2.52 -5.88 -30.38
CA ALA A 239 -1.93 -5.53 -31.66
C ALA A 239 -1.88 -6.75 -32.60
N GLU A 240 -2.56 -6.67 -33.74
CA GLU A 240 -2.35 -7.59 -34.86
C GLU A 240 -1.76 -6.85 -36.06
N ALA A 241 -0.79 -7.52 -36.67
CA ALA A 241 0.11 -7.03 -37.69
C ALA A 241 -0.54 -6.97 -39.09
N GLU A 242 0.05 -6.10 -39.90
CA GLU A 242 -0.24 -5.79 -41.29
C GLU A 242 -0.21 -7.03 -42.22
N GLY A 243 -1.12 -7.05 -43.21
CA GLY A 243 -1.09 -8.01 -44.31
C GLY A 243 -2.09 -7.66 -45.41
N GLN A 244 -1.61 -6.98 -46.45
CA GLN A 244 -2.34 -6.53 -47.64
C GLN A 244 -2.91 -7.66 -48.52
N GLY A 245 -4.08 -7.38 -49.11
CA GLY A 245 -4.29 -7.57 -50.56
C GLY A 245 -5.08 -8.80 -51.02
N PRO A 246 -5.69 -8.75 -52.23
CA PRO A 246 -7.12 -9.04 -52.34
C PRO A 246 -7.49 -10.30 -53.14
N ARG A 247 -8.79 -10.56 -53.04
CA ARG A 247 -9.63 -11.63 -53.60
C ARG A 247 -9.45 -11.89 -55.10
N THR A 248 -9.32 -13.17 -55.42
CA THR A 248 -9.84 -13.90 -56.60
C THR A 248 -10.42 -15.21 -56.02
N GLY A 249 -11.50 -15.86 -56.45
CA GLY A 249 -12.28 -15.86 -57.67
C GLY A 249 -12.60 -17.33 -57.99
N GLY A 250 -13.87 -17.75 -57.87
CA GLY A 250 -14.47 -18.83 -58.69
C GLY A 250 -14.39 -20.29 -58.20
N GLN A 251 -15.56 -20.96 -58.34
CA GLN A 251 -15.85 -22.41 -58.45
C GLN A 251 -15.41 -23.32 -57.26
N GLY A 252 -16.22 -24.24 -56.75
CA GLY A 252 -17.23 -25.09 -57.40
C GLY A 252 -16.73 -26.54 -57.37
N ASP A 253 -17.57 -27.44 -56.87
CA ASP A 253 -17.52 -28.92 -56.92
C ASP A 253 -16.86 -29.70 -55.76
N ASP A 254 -17.75 -30.37 -55.00
CA ASP A 254 -17.56 -31.61 -54.23
C ASP A 254 -17.59 -32.79 -55.23
N PRO A 255 -16.76 -33.86 -55.10
CA PRO A 255 -17.22 -34.99 -54.30
C PRO A 255 -16.11 -35.87 -53.66
N GLY A 256 -16.45 -36.50 -52.53
CA GLY A 256 -16.32 -37.96 -52.37
C GLY A 256 -15.03 -38.54 -51.74
N ALA A 257 -15.24 -39.14 -50.57
CA ALA A 257 -14.72 -40.42 -50.07
C ALA A 257 -13.20 -40.73 -50.12
N SER A 258 -12.58 -40.99 -48.96
CA SER A 258 -12.11 -42.32 -48.54
C SER A 258 -11.16 -42.28 -47.33
N GLU A 259 -11.43 -43.19 -46.39
CA GLU A 259 -10.49 -44.04 -45.64
C GLU A 259 -9.23 -43.44 -44.97
N GLY A 260 -9.25 -43.47 -43.64
CA GLY A 260 -8.33 -44.27 -42.81
C GLY A 260 -6.82 -44.08 -42.98
N GLN A 261 -6.18 -43.55 -41.94
CA GLN A 261 -4.98 -44.17 -41.36
C GLN A 261 -4.60 -43.53 -40.01
N GLU A 262 -4.62 -44.38 -38.99
CA GLU A 262 -4.10 -44.15 -37.65
C GLU A 262 -2.57 -44.26 -37.68
N LEU A 263 -1.86 -43.14 -37.53
CA LEU A 263 -0.41 -43.10 -37.45
C LEU A 263 0.03 -43.22 -35.99
N ARG A 264 0.47 -44.42 -35.61
CA ARG A 264 1.25 -44.69 -34.39
C ARG A 264 2.55 -43.87 -34.36
N PRO A 265 2.98 -43.37 -33.20
CA PRO A 265 4.29 -42.74 -33.05
C PRO A 265 5.43 -43.78 -33.10
N PRO A 266 6.64 -43.39 -33.57
CA PRO A 266 7.79 -44.30 -33.64
C PRO A 266 8.41 -44.56 -32.24
N GLU A 267 8.75 -45.83 -31.99
CA GLU A 267 9.48 -46.29 -30.79
C GLU A 267 10.93 -45.78 -30.77
N LEU A 268 11.39 -45.35 -29.59
CA LEU A 268 12.79 -45.00 -29.31
C LEU A 268 13.59 -46.26 -28.94
N PRO A 269 14.84 -46.42 -29.39
CA PRO A 269 15.69 -47.55 -28.99
C PRO A 269 16.22 -47.40 -27.55
N PRO A 270 16.52 -48.52 -26.84
CA PRO A 270 16.94 -48.49 -25.45
C PRO A 270 18.38 -47.98 -25.27
N LEU A 271 18.59 -47.29 -24.15
CA LEU A 271 19.89 -46.81 -23.69
C LEU A 271 20.79 -47.98 -23.25
N SER A 272 22.07 -47.88 -23.57
CA SER A 272 23.19 -48.62 -22.95
C SER A 272 24.29 -47.63 -22.60
#